data_AF-A0A8C6NE80-F1
#
_entry.id   AF-A0A8C6NE80-F1
#
_cell.length_a   1.000
_cell.length_b   1.000
_cell.length_c   1.000
_cell.angle_alpha   90.00
_cell.angle_beta   90.00
_cell.angle_gamma   90.00
#
_symmetry.space_group_name_H-M   'P 1'
#
loop_
_entity.id
_entity.type
_entity.pdbx_description
1 polymer ?
#
loop_
_entity_poly.entity_id
_entity_poly.type
_entity_poly.pdbx_seq_one_letter_code
_entity_poly.pdbx_strand_id
1 'polypeptide(L)'
;FMVFKRQSLAQQEYALQLRKREHFLTERETVLFRHEAALAKIRSVEEEVHTKFGIIKEQHEAEVKRLTEVLREITKENRRLKSSFETLKEVNDSLRKQLSDVTELNKKLEGQARKVQARLENLQRKHELLTVQKSKNICQVVQQSKPVKQEKVMVTSKNAKLPTNSQVYELLTCLMDWISDQHLSKIKIHEEREDSHKHLAIETSKKICTQERCMKLLPIATEQLQWMPFVNSKLHMPVIRFIYWSIRQLDTGVQHATMTSTMRRLGEDIFKGIVIKGNPHSSSEQSTESKSKLAAFFKSSCMPLRFLSTLIVLKTVTQVDYLAQAFDSLRTDLKTDEGKALFLEYQCVPIILSHLKVSSRGLLSIALDGLLQMTTESDSVQPFLEACSNESFFRTCSLLLRSSKLDTQILEKLCVILQKLSRIKSNKKMFEMFTLHQMIQELHRTTNPDHVFLCINLNSILLNLGLSRSNSLTSSLSTSH
;
A
#
# COMPACT_ATOMS: atom_id res chain seq x y z
N PHE A 1 -1.36 110.73 6.79
CA PHE A 1 -0.19 109.84 6.66
C PHE A 1 -0.22 108.63 7.60
N MET A 2 -0.38 108.80 8.94
CA MET A 2 -0.43 107.66 9.89
C MET A 2 -1.61 106.69 9.68
N VAL A 3 -2.81 107.20 9.37
CA VAL A 3 -4.00 106.37 9.11
C VAL A 3 -3.81 105.46 7.90
N PHE A 4 -3.22 105.99 6.83
CA PHE A 4 -2.94 105.26 5.59
C PHE A 4 -1.93 104.12 5.82
N LYS A 5 -0.90 104.34 6.66
CA LYS A 5 0.08 103.31 7.06
C LYS A 5 -0.55 102.19 7.89
N ARG A 6 -1.44 102.51 8.83
CA ARG A 6 -2.19 101.51 9.62
C ARG A 6 -3.13 100.66 8.77
N GLN A 7 -3.82 101.29 7.82
CA GLN A 7 -4.76 100.61 6.93
C GLN A 7 -4.04 99.67 5.95
N SER A 8 -2.88 100.10 5.44
CA SER A 8 -1.98 99.28 4.61
C SER A 8 -1.45 98.04 5.36
N LEU A 9 -1.03 98.18 6.62
CA LEU A 9 -0.61 97.06 7.46
C LEU A 9 -1.75 96.06 7.74
N ALA A 10 -2.95 96.56 8.07
CA ALA A 10 -4.12 95.71 8.30
C ALA A 10 -4.52 94.92 7.05
N GLN A 11 -4.44 95.53 5.86
CA GLN A 11 -4.66 94.83 4.59
C GLN A 11 -3.60 93.76 4.33
N GLN A 12 -2.33 94.03 4.63
CA GLN A 12 -1.25 93.07 4.45
C GLN A 12 -1.40 91.85 5.39
N GLU A 13 -1.80 92.09 6.63
CA GLU A 13 -2.05 91.02 7.60
C GLU A 13 -3.26 90.16 7.21
N TYR A 14 -4.34 90.79 6.76
CA TYR A 14 -5.51 90.09 6.23
C TYR A 14 -5.18 89.23 5.00
N ALA A 15 -4.40 89.76 4.06
CA ALA A 15 -3.95 89.03 2.88
C ALA A 15 -3.10 87.80 3.24
N LEU A 16 -2.25 87.92 4.29
CA LEU A 16 -1.42 86.82 4.76
C LEU A 16 -2.25 85.73 5.45
N GLN A 17 -3.26 86.11 6.22
CA GLN A 17 -4.22 85.16 6.80
C GLN A 17 -5.04 84.44 5.71
N LEU A 18 -5.44 85.15 4.66
CA LEU A 18 -6.14 84.56 3.51
C LEU A 18 -5.28 83.49 2.83
N ARG A 19 -4.02 83.81 2.53
CA ARG A 19 -3.08 82.85 1.92
C ARG A 19 -2.86 81.61 2.78
N LYS A 20 -2.75 81.76 4.10
CA LYS A 20 -2.63 80.62 5.02
C LYS A 20 -3.87 79.72 4.98
N ARG A 21 -5.06 80.34 4.90
CA ARG A 21 -6.33 79.61 4.82
C ARG A 21 -6.49 78.90 3.48
N GLU A 22 -6.13 79.54 2.37
CA GLU A 22 -6.12 78.91 1.04
C GLU A 22 -5.16 77.73 0.99
N HIS A 23 -3.95 77.87 1.52
CA HIS A 23 -2.98 76.76 1.59
C HIS A 23 -3.55 75.56 2.35
N PHE A 24 -4.13 75.79 3.53
CA PHE A 24 -4.72 74.73 4.35
C PHE A 24 -5.92 74.06 3.67
N LEU A 25 -6.75 74.83 2.96
CA LEU A 25 -7.88 74.28 2.19
C LEU A 25 -7.39 73.40 1.05
N THR A 26 -6.39 73.84 0.30
CA THR A 26 -5.78 73.05 -0.78
C THR A 26 -5.20 71.73 -0.26
N GLU A 27 -4.46 71.76 0.85
CA GLU A 27 -3.93 70.53 1.47
C GLU A 27 -5.06 69.57 1.86
N ARG A 28 -6.12 70.08 2.48
CA ARG A 28 -7.29 69.28 2.87
C ARG A 28 -8.03 68.70 1.67
N GLU A 29 -8.18 69.45 0.58
CA GLU A 29 -8.77 68.96 -0.67
C GLU A 29 -7.93 67.83 -1.28
N THR A 30 -6.59 67.97 -1.31
CA THR A 30 -5.74 66.88 -1.84
C THR A 30 -5.89 65.59 -1.04
N VAL A 31 -6.03 65.70 0.29
CA VAL A 31 -6.25 64.53 1.16
C VAL A 31 -7.63 63.91 0.92
N LEU A 32 -8.67 64.74 0.75
CA LEU A 32 -10.01 64.26 0.41
C LEU A 32 -10.02 63.50 -0.93
N PHE A 33 -9.38 64.02 -1.98
CA PHE A 33 -9.27 63.30 -3.26
C PHE A 33 -8.55 61.96 -3.13
N ARG A 34 -7.50 61.88 -2.30
CA ARG A 34 -6.82 60.60 -2.02
C ARG A 34 -7.74 59.61 -1.30
N HIS A 35 -8.52 60.06 -0.34
CA HIS A 35 -9.49 59.22 0.36
C HIS A 35 -10.62 58.76 -0.56
N GLU A 36 -11.14 59.63 -1.41
CA GLU A 36 -12.17 59.28 -2.39
C GLU A 36 -11.67 58.22 -3.38
N ALA A 37 -10.45 58.37 -3.89
CA ALA A 37 -9.81 57.37 -4.73
C ALA A 37 -9.59 56.03 -4.01
N ALA A 38 -9.23 56.06 -2.72
CA ALA A 38 -9.11 54.85 -1.91
C ALA A 38 -10.46 54.15 -1.71
N LEU A 39 -11.54 54.91 -1.43
CA LEU A 39 -12.89 54.38 -1.29
C LEU A 39 -13.43 53.79 -2.60
N ALA A 40 -13.11 54.39 -3.75
CA ALA A 40 -13.44 53.82 -5.06
C ALA A 40 -12.77 52.45 -5.28
N LYS A 41 -11.50 52.31 -4.90
CA LYS A 41 -10.79 51.01 -4.97
C LYS A 41 -11.39 49.97 -4.04
N ILE A 42 -11.74 50.35 -2.81
CA ILE A 42 -12.37 49.42 -1.84
C ILE A 42 -13.70 48.91 -2.39
N ARG A 43 -14.55 49.78 -2.93
CA ARG A 43 -15.83 49.38 -3.55
C ARG A 43 -15.64 48.41 -4.71
N SER A 44 -14.67 48.66 -5.58
CA SER A 44 -14.36 47.74 -6.70
C SER A 44 -13.94 46.35 -6.21
N VAL A 45 -13.10 46.27 -5.16
CA VAL A 45 -12.71 44.99 -4.57
C VAL A 45 -13.89 44.29 -3.90
N GLU A 46 -14.74 45.04 -3.21
CA GLU A 46 -15.94 44.51 -2.58
C GLU A 46 -16.90 43.88 -3.61
N GLU A 47 -17.12 44.51 -4.75
CA GLU A 47 -17.91 43.97 -5.86
C GLU A 47 -17.30 42.68 -6.45
N GLU A 48 -15.97 42.64 -6.61
CA GLU A 48 -15.26 41.46 -7.08
C GLU A 48 -15.41 40.28 -6.09
N VAL A 49 -15.30 40.56 -4.78
CA VAL A 49 -15.48 39.56 -3.72
C VAL A 49 -16.90 39.03 -3.72
N HIS A 50 -17.92 39.88 -3.82
CA HIS A 50 -19.32 39.45 -3.89
C HIS A 50 -19.58 38.57 -5.12
N THR A 51 -19.01 38.94 -6.28
CA THR A 51 -19.14 38.16 -7.52
C THR A 51 -18.48 36.78 -7.38
N LYS A 52 -17.25 36.72 -6.87
CA LYS A 52 -16.54 35.46 -6.61
C LYS A 52 -17.29 34.57 -5.61
N PHE A 53 -17.82 35.17 -4.55
CA PHE A 53 -18.61 34.44 -3.56
C PHE A 53 -19.90 33.87 -4.15
N GLY A 54 -20.59 34.62 -5.02
CA GLY A 54 -21.76 34.15 -5.77
C GLY A 54 -21.46 32.92 -6.61
N ILE A 55 -20.37 32.95 -7.39
CA ILE A 55 -19.94 31.83 -8.23
C ILE A 55 -19.61 30.60 -7.37
N ILE A 56 -18.86 30.77 -6.28
CA ILE A 56 -18.51 29.67 -5.38
C ILE A 56 -19.76 29.04 -4.76
N LYS A 57 -20.72 29.87 -4.34
CA LYS A 57 -21.99 29.41 -3.76
C LYS A 57 -22.80 28.59 -4.77
N GLU A 58 -22.92 29.06 -6.01
CA GLU A 58 -23.66 28.34 -7.07
C GLU A 58 -22.99 27.02 -7.44
N GLN A 59 -21.65 27.01 -7.56
CA GLN A 59 -20.88 25.78 -7.80
C GLN A 59 -21.05 24.78 -6.66
N HIS A 60 -20.99 25.25 -5.41
CA HIS A 60 -21.21 24.40 -4.24
C HIS A 60 -22.62 23.79 -4.25
N GLU A 61 -23.64 24.59 -4.55
CA GLU A 61 -25.02 24.11 -4.61
C GLU A 61 -25.23 23.08 -5.73
N ALA A 62 -24.62 23.30 -6.91
CA ALA A 62 -24.65 22.35 -8.02
C ALA A 62 -23.95 21.02 -7.65
N GLU A 63 -22.81 21.09 -6.97
CA GLU A 63 -22.07 19.89 -6.54
C GLU A 63 -22.84 19.11 -5.48
N VAL A 64 -23.48 19.78 -4.52
CA VAL A 64 -24.35 19.14 -3.52
C VAL A 64 -25.51 18.42 -4.18
N LYS A 65 -26.17 19.03 -5.17
CA LYS A 65 -27.26 18.39 -5.94
C LYS A 65 -26.74 17.15 -6.68
N ARG A 66 -25.59 17.26 -7.35
CA ARG A 66 -24.96 16.15 -8.08
C ARG A 66 -24.61 14.99 -7.16
N LEU A 67 -23.96 15.26 -6.02
CA LEU A 67 -23.57 14.25 -5.05
C LEU A 67 -24.77 13.56 -4.42
N THR A 68 -25.83 14.31 -4.14
CA THR A 68 -27.09 13.78 -3.60
C THR A 68 -27.75 12.82 -4.60
N GLU A 69 -27.75 13.16 -5.89
CA GLU A 69 -28.29 12.30 -6.94
C GLU A 69 -27.47 11.01 -7.12
N VAL A 70 -26.14 11.12 -7.08
CA VAL A 70 -25.25 9.94 -7.12
C VAL A 70 -25.50 9.02 -5.91
N LEU A 71 -25.64 9.58 -4.70
CA LEU A 71 -25.97 8.81 -3.50
C LEU A 71 -27.33 8.11 -3.62
N ARG A 72 -28.32 8.77 -4.23
CA ARG A 72 -29.65 8.21 -4.48
C ARG A 72 -29.58 6.98 -5.39
N GLU A 73 -28.85 7.08 -6.50
CA GLU A 73 -28.67 5.96 -7.43
C GLU A 73 -27.86 4.80 -6.83
N ILE A 74 -26.77 5.09 -6.11
CA ILE A 74 -26.01 4.05 -5.38
C ILE A 74 -26.89 3.34 -4.35
N THR A 75 -27.76 4.07 -3.65
CA THR A 75 -28.69 3.48 -2.67
C THR A 75 -29.71 2.57 -3.34
N LYS A 76 -30.24 2.97 -4.49
CA LYS A 76 -31.17 2.17 -5.30
C LYS A 76 -30.50 0.89 -5.80
N GLU A 77 -29.27 1.00 -6.28
CA GLU A 77 -28.49 -0.15 -6.75
C GLU A 77 -28.14 -1.12 -5.61
N ASN A 78 -27.79 -0.61 -4.43
CA ASN A 78 -27.58 -1.44 -3.24
C ASN A 78 -28.83 -2.23 -2.84
N ARG A 79 -30.03 -1.62 -2.92
CA ARG A 79 -31.29 -2.33 -2.68
C ARG A 79 -31.52 -3.43 -3.71
N ARG A 80 -31.23 -3.17 -4.98
CA ARG A 80 -31.31 -4.15 -6.07
C ARG A 80 -30.37 -5.34 -5.83
N LEU A 81 -29.10 -5.05 -5.51
CA LEU A 81 -28.09 -6.09 -5.22
C LEU A 81 -28.47 -6.92 -4.00
N LYS A 82 -29.00 -6.29 -2.94
CA LYS A 82 -29.49 -7.01 -1.76
C LYS A 82 -30.61 -7.98 -2.13
N SER A 83 -31.59 -7.54 -2.93
CA SER A 83 -32.66 -8.42 -3.42
C SER A 83 -32.11 -9.58 -4.24
N SER A 84 -31.17 -9.31 -5.15
CA SER A 84 -30.53 -10.35 -5.97
C SER A 84 -29.76 -11.37 -5.12
N PHE A 85 -29.14 -10.92 -4.03
CA PHE A 85 -28.43 -11.79 -3.10
C PHE A 85 -29.38 -12.73 -2.36
N GLU A 86 -30.52 -12.24 -1.87
CA GLU A 86 -31.53 -13.10 -1.23
C GLU A 86 -32.07 -14.16 -2.21
N THR A 87 -32.34 -13.81 -3.47
CA THR A 87 -32.73 -14.80 -4.48
C THR A 87 -31.65 -15.85 -4.71
N LEU A 88 -30.37 -15.45 -4.78
CA LEU A 88 -29.27 -16.39 -4.96
C LEU A 88 -29.11 -17.33 -3.76
N LYS A 89 -29.35 -16.81 -2.54
CA LYS A 89 -29.35 -17.58 -1.30
C LYS A 89 -30.46 -18.64 -1.31
N GLU A 90 -31.69 -18.27 -1.69
CA GLU A 90 -32.81 -19.21 -1.82
C GLU A 90 -32.49 -20.34 -2.83
N VAL A 91 -31.93 -19.99 -3.99
CA VAL A 91 -31.49 -20.99 -4.99
C VAL A 91 -30.39 -21.89 -4.43
N ASN A 92 -29.43 -21.34 -3.69
CA ASN A 92 -28.36 -22.12 -3.07
C ASN A 92 -28.90 -23.11 -2.03
N ASP A 93 -29.83 -22.68 -1.17
CA ASP A 93 -30.47 -23.52 -0.17
C ASP A 93 -31.27 -24.65 -0.82
N SER A 94 -31.97 -24.37 -1.93
CA SER A 94 -32.64 -25.38 -2.74
C SER A 94 -31.65 -26.40 -3.32
N LEU A 95 -30.52 -25.95 -3.89
CA LEU A 95 -29.50 -26.85 -4.44
C LEU A 95 -28.85 -27.72 -3.36
N ARG A 96 -28.61 -27.18 -2.16
CA ARG A 96 -28.11 -27.97 -1.02
C ARG A 96 -29.07 -29.08 -0.64
N LYS A 97 -30.38 -28.78 -0.63
CA LYS A 97 -31.42 -29.78 -0.35
C LYS A 97 -31.42 -30.87 -1.42
N GLN A 98 -31.44 -30.49 -2.70
CA GLN A 98 -31.37 -31.46 -3.81
C GLN A 98 -30.11 -32.33 -3.76
N LEU A 99 -28.96 -31.74 -3.44
CA LEU A 99 -27.70 -32.48 -3.29
C LEU A 99 -27.78 -33.49 -2.13
N SER A 100 -28.39 -33.11 -1.01
CA SER A 100 -28.62 -34.00 0.13
C SER A 100 -29.51 -35.18 -0.27
N ASP A 101 -30.62 -34.92 -0.96
CA ASP A 101 -31.56 -35.95 -1.41
C ASP A 101 -30.89 -36.94 -2.38
N VAL A 102 -30.11 -36.44 -3.34
CA VAL A 102 -29.33 -37.27 -4.27
C VAL A 102 -28.28 -38.10 -3.54
N THR A 103 -27.61 -37.51 -2.54
CA THR A 103 -26.62 -38.21 -1.73
C THR A 103 -27.25 -39.35 -0.93
N GLU A 104 -28.45 -39.14 -0.37
CA GLU A 104 -29.19 -40.19 0.34
C GLU A 104 -29.63 -41.31 -0.60
N LEU A 105 -30.13 -40.96 -1.80
CA LEU A 105 -30.51 -41.94 -2.81
C LEU A 105 -29.29 -42.78 -3.24
N ASN A 106 -28.14 -42.14 -3.44
CA ASN A 106 -26.92 -42.84 -3.81
C ASN A 106 -26.47 -43.82 -2.71
N LYS A 107 -26.55 -43.43 -1.43
CA LYS A 107 -26.30 -44.36 -0.30
C LYS A 107 -27.24 -45.57 -0.32
N LYS A 108 -28.52 -45.38 -0.66
CA LYS A 108 -29.49 -46.49 -0.78
C LYS A 108 -29.11 -47.43 -1.93
N LEU A 109 -28.76 -46.88 -3.10
CA LEU A 109 -28.34 -47.66 -4.26
C LEU A 109 -27.02 -48.40 -4.01
N GLU A 110 -26.03 -47.77 -3.39
CA GLU A 110 -24.81 -48.45 -2.94
C GLU A 110 -25.12 -49.61 -1.98
N GLY A 111 -26.04 -49.41 -1.03
CA GLY A 111 -26.48 -50.46 -0.12
C GLY A 111 -27.13 -51.64 -0.85
N GLN A 112 -27.94 -51.37 -1.88
CA GLN A 112 -28.52 -52.41 -2.74
C GLN A 112 -27.44 -53.12 -3.57
N ALA A 113 -26.52 -52.37 -4.18
CA ALA A 113 -25.42 -52.91 -4.96
C ALA A 113 -24.55 -53.87 -4.11
N ARG A 114 -24.21 -53.48 -2.88
CA ARG A 114 -23.48 -54.37 -1.94
C ARG A 114 -24.25 -55.64 -1.60
N LYS A 115 -25.58 -55.56 -1.43
CA LYS A 115 -26.42 -56.76 -1.20
C LYS A 115 -26.43 -57.69 -2.40
N VAL A 116 -26.55 -57.14 -3.62
CA VAL A 116 -26.51 -57.92 -4.86
C VAL A 116 -25.13 -58.57 -5.03
N GLN A 117 -24.06 -57.83 -4.80
CA GLN A 117 -22.68 -58.32 -4.84
C GLN A 117 -22.48 -59.48 -3.86
N ALA A 118 -22.92 -59.34 -2.60
CA ALA A 118 -22.82 -60.41 -1.61
C ALA A 118 -23.63 -61.67 -2.00
N ARG A 119 -24.79 -61.51 -2.65
CA ARG A 119 -25.57 -62.63 -3.18
C ARG A 119 -24.85 -63.32 -4.33
N LEU A 120 -24.24 -62.55 -5.23
CA LEU A 120 -23.45 -63.07 -6.35
C LEU A 120 -22.25 -63.88 -5.83
N GLU A 121 -21.50 -63.34 -4.88
CA GLU A 121 -20.37 -64.04 -4.24
C GLU A 121 -20.80 -65.32 -3.53
N ASN A 122 -21.98 -65.33 -2.89
CA ASN A 122 -22.51 -66.54 -2.25
C ASN A 122 -22.91 -67.59 -3.29
N LEU A 123 -23.56 -67.18 -4.38
CA LEU A 123 -23.89 -68.07 -5.49
C LEU A 123 -22.64 -68.62 -6.18
N GLN A 124 -21.60 -67.80 -6.37
CA GLN A 124 -20.29 -68.23 -6.89
C GLN A 124 -19.66 -69.28 -5.98
N ARG A 125 -19.59 -69.03 -4.67
CA ARG A 125 -19.10 -70.03 -3.69
C ARG A 125 -19.90 -71.33 -3.73
N LYS A 126 -21.23 -71.26 -3.88
CA LYS A 126 -22.08 -72.46 -4.00
C LYS A 126 -21.82 -73.21 -5.32
N HIS A 127 -21.61 -72.50 -6.42
CA HIS A 127 -21.25 -73.09 -7.71
C HIS A 127 -19.86 -73.76 -7.66
N GLU A 128 -18.88 -73.11 -7.06
CA GLU A 128 -17.55 -73.68 -6.81
C GLU A 128 -17.64 -74.95 -5.96
N LEU A 129 -18.41 -74.93 -4.87
CA LEU A 129 -18.64 -76.13 -4.04
C LEU A 129 -19.29 -77.27 -4.82
N LEU A 130 -20.30 -76.99 -5.66
CA LEU A 130 -20.93 -77.99 -6.53
C LEU A 130 -19.97 -78.51 -7.61
N THR A 131 -19.10 -77.64 -8.14
CA THR A 131 -18.06 -78.01 -9.12
C THR A 131 -17.00 -78.90 -8.47
N VAL A 132 -16.59 -78.59 -7.24
CA VAL A 132 -15.70 -79.40 -6.41
C VAL A 132 -16.35 -80.72 -5.99
N GLN A 133 -17.66 -80.74 -5.76
CA GLN A 133 -18.41 -81.97 -5.45
C GLN A 133 -18.58 -82.87 -6.68
N LYS A 134 -18.77 -82.28 -7.88
CA LYS A 134 -18.73 -83.01 -9.16
C LYS A 134 -17.34 -83.55 -9.48
N SER A 135 -16.27 -82.84 -9.14
CA SER A 135 -14.89 -83.36 -9.30
C SER A 135 -14.49 -84.37 -8.21
N LYS A 136 -15.12 -84.34 -7.03
CA LYS A 136 -14.98 -85.38 -5.98
C LYS A 136 -15.62 -86.73 -6.32
N ASN A 137 -16.51 -86.80 -7.31
CA ASN A 137 -16.98 -88.08 -7.86
C ASN A 137 -15.97 -88.73 -8.83
N ILE A 138 -14.82 -88.08 -9.09
CA ILE A 138 -13.76 -88.61 -9.97
C ILE A 138 -12.41 -88.79 -9.24
N CYS A 139 -12.27 -88.33 -7.99
CA CYS A 139 -11.03 -88.60 -7.23
C CYS A 139 -11.34 -88.71 -5.74
N GLN A 140 -11.66 -89.93 -5.31
CA GLN A 140 -11.37 -90.35 -3.94
C GLN A 140 -9.87 -90.56 -3.81
N VAL A 141 -9.40 -90.32 -2.58
CA VAL A 141 -8.09 -90.64 -2.01
C VAL A 141 -7.15 -89.44 -1.83
N VAL A 142 -6.61 -89.39 -0.62
CA VAL A 142 -5.54 -88.54 -0.05
C VAL A 142 -5.98 -87.30 0.77
N GLN A 143 -6.21 -87.60 2.06
CA GLN A 143 -5.58 -86.99 3.26
C GLN A 143 -5.40 -85.46 3.32
N GLN A 144 -6.11 -84.79 4.24
CA GLN A 144 -5.66 -84.43 5.60
C GLN A 144 -4.40 -83.55 5.66
N SER A 145 -4.58 -82.26 5.91
CA SER A 145 -3.78 -81.48 6.85
C SER A 145 -4.43 -80.11 7.13
N LYS A 146 -4.42 -79.71 8.40
CA LYS A 146 -4.95 -78.45 8.96
C LYS A 146 -4.13 -77.24 8.45
N PRO A 147 -4.68 -76.01 8.55
CA PRO A 147 -3.99 -75.07 9.42
C PRO A 147 -4.90 -74.28 10.36
N VAL A 148 -4.21 -73.70 11.33
CA VAL A 148 -4.65 -73.09 12.58
C VAL A 148 -5.26 -71.71 12.37
N LYS A 149 -6.17 -71.37 13.29
CA LYS A 149 -6.95 -70.13 13.43
C LYS A 149 -6.07 -68.86 13.39
N GLN A 150 -6.47 -67.88 12.58
CA GLN A 150 -6.06 -66.48 12.74
C GLN A 150 -6.91 -65.83 13.83
N GLU A 151 -6.23 -65.28 14.84
CA GLU A 151 -6.85 -64.56 15.95
C GLU A 151 -6.96 -63.06 15.62
N LYS A 152 -8.20 -62.60 15.77
CA LYS A 152 -8.73 -61.23 15.80
C LYS A 152 -7.73 -60.16 16.27
N VAL A 153 -7.44 -59.21 15.36
CA VAL A 153 -6.93 -57.88 15.70
C VAL A 153 -8.07 -57.08 16.35
N MET A 154 -7.93 -56.75 17.63
CA MET A 154 -8.80 -55.80 18.33
C MET A 154 -8.12 -54.42 18.28
N VAL A 155 -8.56 -53.56 17.36
CA VAL A 155 -8.15 -52.15 17.29
C VAL A 155 -8.89 -51.37 18.37
N THR A 156 -8.23 -51.12 19.50
CA THR A 156 -8.67 -50.09 20.45
C THR A 156 -8.23 -48.73 19.93
N SER A 157 -9.20 -47.94 19.45
CA SER A 157 -9.05 -46.53 19.11
C SER A 157 -8.76 -45.71 20.37
N LYS A 158 -7.49 -45.38 20.60
CA LYS A 158 -7.07 -44.29 21.49
C LYS A 158 -6.76 -43.07 20.63
N ASN A 159 -7.39 -41.95 20.96
CA ASN A 159 -7.13 -40.63 20.38
C ASN A 159 -5.63 -40.32 20.41
N ALA A 160 -4.97 -40.49 19.25
CA ALA A 160 -3.59 -40.10 19.08
C ALA A 160 -3.54 -38.57 18.98
N LYS A 161 -3.02 -37.92 20.02
CA LYS A 161 -2.41 -36.60 19.85
C LYS A 161 -1.35 -36.74 18.77
N LEU A 162 -1.54 -36.07 17.64
CA LEU A 162 -0.63 -36.07 16.51
C LEU A 162 0.80 -35.74 17.02
N PRO A 163 1.82 -36.57 16.75
CA PRO A 163 3.18 -36.25 17.15
C PRO A 163 3.63 -35.01 16.38
N THR A 164 3.90 -33.92 17.09
CA THR A 164 4.49 -32.70 16.53
C THR A 164 5.87 -33.05 15.98
N ASN A 165 5.94 -33.22 14.66
CA ASN A 165 7.16 -33.55 13.93
C ASN A 165 8.08 -32.31 13.86
N SER A 166 8.66 -31.92 15.00
CA SER A 166 9.42 -30.67 15.17
C SER A 166 10.54 -30.51 14.14
N GLN A 167 11.17 -31.61 13.74
CA GLN A 167 12.25 -31.65 12.75
C GLN A 167 11.76 -31.26 11.34
N VAL A 168 10.52 -31.60 10.98
CA VAL A 168 9.94 -31.22 9.67
C VAL A 168 9.74 -29.70 9.59
N TYR A 169 9.31 -29.07 10.69
CA TYR A 169 9.15 -27.62 10.73
C TYR A 169 10.49 -26.89 10.74
N GLU A 170 11.50 -27.45 11.40
CA GLU A 170 12.86 -26.91 11.36
C GLU A 170 13.45 -27.00 9.95
N LEU A 171 13.31 -28.15 9.28
CA LEU A 171 13.70 -28.30 7.87
C LEU A 171 12.97 -27.29 6.98
N LEU A 172 11.66 -27.12 7.17
CA LEU A 172 10.85 -26.17 6.40
C LEU A 172 11.32 -24.72 6.63
N THR A 173 11.62 -24.33 7.87
CA THR A 173 12.22 -23.04 8.20
C THR A 173 13.52 -22.84 7.43
N CYS A 174 14.46 -23.79 7.53
CA CYS A 174 15.75 -23.70 6.82
C CYS A 174 15.57 -23.57 5.30
N LEU A 175 14.63 -24.30 4.71
CA LEU A 175 14.34 -24.20 3.28
C LEU A 175 13.73 -22.85 2.90
N MET A 176 12.79 -22.31 3.68
CA MET A 176 12.18 -21.01 3.41
C MET A 176 13.19 -19.87 3.54
N ASP A 177 14.06 -19.91 4.55
CA ASP A 177 15.12 -18.92 4.73
C ASP A 177 16.14 -19.00 3.59
N TRP A 178 16.59 -20.22 3.24
CA TRP A 178 17.51 -20.43 2.13
C TRP A 178 16.94 -19.92 0.80
N ILE A 179 15.68 -20.23 0.49
CA ILE A 179 15.02 -19.76 -0.74
C ILE A 179 14.88 -18.24 -0.73
N SER A 180 14.46 -17.67 0.39
CA SER A 180 14.32 -16.22 0.55
C SER A 180 15.66 -15.51 0.31
N ASP A 181 16.73 -15.98 0.92
CA ASP A 181 18.02 -15.30 0.93
C ASP A 181 18.81 -15.52 -0.36
N GLN A 182 18.74 -16.71 -0.95
CA GLN A 182 19.58 -17.06 -2.09
C GLN A 182 18.90 -16.88 -3.44
N HIS A 183 17.57 -16.95 -3.49
CA HIS A 183 16.82 -16.94 -4.74
C HIS A 183 15.88 -15.74 -4.86
N LEU A 184 15.11 -15.41 -3.82
CA LEU A 184 14.05 -14.40 -3.93
C LEU A 184 14.50 -12.98 -3.61
N SER A 185 15.45 -12.77 -2.70
CA SER A 185 15.96 -11.43 -2.31
C SER A 185 16.79 -10.75 -3.40
N LYS A 186 17.37 -11.53 -4.32
CA LYS A 186 18.26 -11.07 -5.41
C LYS A 186 17.46 -10.47 -6.57
N ILE A 187 16.68 -9.44 -6.28
CA ILE A 187 15.94 -8.67 -7.27
C ILE A 187 16.92 -7.74 -7.98
N LYS A 188 17.26 -8.06 -9.23
CA LYS A 188 18.02 -7.15 -10.08
C LYS A 188 17.07 -6.11 -10.69
N ILE A 189 17.28 -4.85 -10.32
CA ILE A 189 16.71 -3.70 -11.03
C ILE A 189 17.50 -3.59 -12.33
N HIS A 190 16.88 -3.97 -13.44
CA HIS A 190 17.54 -3.93 -14.73
C HIS A 190 17.49 -2.49 -15.26
N GLU A 191 18.61 -1.79 -15.20
CA GLU A 191 18.83 -0.56 -15.97
C GLU A 191 19.43 -1.00 -17.32
N GLU A 192 18.82 -0.59 -18.43
CA GLU A 192 19.30 -0.91 -19.77
C GLU A 192 20.64 -0.22 -20.02
N ARG A 193 21.76 -0.93 -19.82
CA ARG A 193 23.02 -0.61 -20.48
C ARG A 193 23.14 -1.43 -21.76
N GLU A 194 23.45 -0.73 -22.85
CA GLU A 194 23.42 -1.19 -24.24
C GLU A 194 24.32 -2.37 -24.62
N ASP A 195 25.10 -2.98 -23.72
CA ASP A 195 26.28 -3.75 -24.15
C ASP A 195 26.30 -5.24 -23.79
N SER A 196 25.14 -5.91 -23.61
CA SER A 196 25.14 -7.32 -23.16
C SER A 196 23.92 -8.17 -23.59
N HIS A 197 23.59 -8.21 -24.88
CA HIS A 197 22.41 -8.92 -25.39
C HIS A 197 22.35 -10.44 -25.08
N LYS A 198 23.47 -11.14 -24.92
CA LYS A 198 23.48 -12.60 -24.58
C LYS A 198 23.25 -12.88 -23.09
N HIS A 199 23.78 -12.03 -22.21
CA HIS A 199 23.60 -12.17 -20.76
C HIS A 199 22.17 -11.81 -20.34
N LEU A 200 21.59 -10.82 -21.03
CA LEU A 200 20.22 -10.35 -20.86
C LEU A 200 19.16 -11.45 -21.10
N ALA A 201 19.36 -12.31 -22.12
CA ALA A 201 18.40 -13.36 -22.45
C ALA A 201 18.32 -14.47 -21.38
N ILE A 202 19.47 -14.88 -20.84
CA ILE A 202 19.57 -15.90 -19.76
C ILE A 202 19.02 -15.35 -18.44
N GLU A 203 19.26 -14.08 -18.16
CA GLU A 203 18.77 -13.39 -16.97
C GLU A 203 17.26 -13.21 -17.00
N THR A 204 16.73 -12.81 -18.16
CA THR A 204 15.28 -12.65 -18.38
C THR A 204 14.54 -13.99 -18.28
N SER A 205 15.10 -15.08 -18.82
CA SER A 205 14.47 -16.41 -18.71
C SER A 205 14.45 -16.95 -17.28
N LYS A 206 15.53 -16.76 -16.51
CA LYS A 206 15.57 -17.09 -15.07
C LYS A 206 14.53 -16.30 -14.28
N LYS A 207 14.39 -15.01 -14.56
CA LYS A 207 13.40 -14.13 -13.92
C LYS A 207 11.96 -14.59 -14.18
N ILE A 208 11.63 -14.93 -15.44
CA ILE A 208 10.29 -15.44 -15.80
C ILE A 208 10.00 -16.76 -15.08
N CYS A 209 10.97 -17.68 -15.02
CA CYS A 209 10.83 -18.95 -14.31
C CYS A 209 10.57 -18.75 -12.79
N THR A 210 11.30 -17.84 -12.15
CA THR A 210 11.08 -17.50 -10.72
C THR A 210 9.69 -16.90 -10.51
N GLN A 211 9.23 -16.01 -11.39
CA GLN A 211 7.90 -15.41 -11.31
C GLN A 211 6.79 -16.47 -11.42
N GLU A 212 6.90 -17.40 -12.37
CA GLU A 212 5.92 -18.48 -12.53
C GLU A 212 5.82 -19.37 -11.27
N ARG A 213 6.97 -19.68 -10.66
CA ARG A 213 7.01 -20.43 -9.39
C ARG A 213 6.36 -19.65 -8.25
N CYS A 214 6.63 -18.36 -8.12
CA CYS A 214 6.01 -17.51 -7.10
C CYS A 214 4.48 -17.46 -7.26
N MET A 215 3.98 -17.37 -8.50
CA MET A 215 2.53 -17.41 -8.76
C MET A 215 1.87 -18.72 -8.34
N LYS A 216 2.55 -19.86 -8.50
CA LYS A 216 2.03 -21.16 -8.05
C LYS A 216 2.11 -21.32 -6.52
N LEU A 217 3.15 -20.75 -5.89
CA LEU A 217 3.40 -20.91 -4.46
C LEU A 217 2.56 -19.98 -3.58
N LEU A 218 2.26 -18.75 -4.02
CA LEU A 218 1.51 -17.79 -3.20
C LEU A 218 0.10 -18.26 -2.81
N PRO A 219 -0.73 -18.86 -3.69
CA PRO A 219 -2.02 -19.43 -3.30
C PRO A 219 -1.87 -20.51 -2.21
N ILE A 220 -0.90 -21.40 -2.38
CA ILE A 220 -0.60 -22.47 -1.41
C ILE A 220 -0.18 -21.86 -0.08
N ALA A 221 0.76 -20.90 -0.10
CA ALA A 221 1.21 -20.20 1.11
C ALA A 221 0.04 -19.48 1.82
N THR A 222 -0.89 -18.91 1.07
CA THR A 222 -2.09 -18.26 1.62
C THR A 222 -3.00 -19.26 2.35
N GLU A 223 -3.18 -20.46 1.80
CA GLU A 223 -3.94 -21.54 2.46
C GLU A 223 -3.22 -22.04 3.71
N GLN A 224 -1.91 -22.27 3.63
CA GLN A 224 -1.12 -22.71 4.77
C GLN A 224 -1.13 -21.69 5.92
N LEU A 225 -1.14 -20.39 5.59
CA LEU A 225 -1.16 -19.32 6.57
C LEU A 225 -2.38 -19.43 7.52
N GLN A 226 -3.49 -20.04 7.09
CA GLN A 226 -4.70 -20.18 7.91
C GLN A 226 -4.53 -21.08 9.15
N TRP A 227 -3.60 -22.03 9.13
CA TRP A 227 -3.39 -22.97 10.24
C TRP A 227 -1.96 -22.97 10.80
N MET A 228 -0.96 -22.70 9.94
CA MET A 228 0.47 -22.77 10.28
C MET A 228 0.88 -21.93 11.50
N PRO A 229 0.26 -20.76 11.77
CA PRO A 229 0.63 -19.95 12.92
C PRO A 229 0.34 -20.63 14.26
N PHE A 230 -0.56 -21.59 14.28
CA PHE A 230 -0.93 -22.37 15.46
C PHE A 230 -0.14 -23.66 15.60
N VAL A 231 0.61 -24.04 14.56
CA VAL A 231 1.43 -25.25 14.51
C VAL A 231 2.77 -25.02 15.20
N ASN A 232 3.48 -23.96 14.83
CA ASN A 232 4.77 -23.59 15.44
C ASN A 232 5.05 -22.09 15.26
N SER A 233 5.29 -21.36 16.35
CA SER A 233 5.61 -19.93 16.31
C SER A 233 6.93 -19.61 15.62
N LYS A 234 7.89 -20.55 15.59
CA LYS A 234 9.17 -20.40 14.87
C LYS A 234 8.98 -20.25 13.35
N LEU A 235 7.83 -20.67 12.81
CA LEU A 235 7.53 -20.57 11.39
C LEU A 235 7.03 -19.18 10.97
N HIS A 236 6.61 -18.33 11.91
CA HIS A 236 5.97 -17.05 11.57
C HIS A 236 6.88 -16.17 10.71
N MET A 237 8.13 -15.98 11.14
CA MET A 237 9.07 -15.11 10.44
C MET A 237 9.51 -15.69 9.07
N PRO A 238 9.98 -16.94 8.96
CA PRO A 238 10.38 -17.51 7.66
C PRO A 238 9.25 -17.51 6.63
N VAL A 239 8.01 -17.80 7.05
CA VAL A 239 6.84 -17.78 6.15
C VAL A 239 6.55 -16.37 5.67
N ILE A 240 6.50 -15.40 6.57
CA ILE A 240 6.22 -14.01 6.21
C ILE A 240 7.34 -13.42 5.32
N ARG A 241 8.61 -13.74 5.61
CA ARG A 241 9.77 -13.37 4.77
C ARG A 241 9.66 -13.99 3.37
N PHE A 242 9.35 -15.28 3.29
CA PHE A 242 9.17 -15.99 2.03
C PHE A 242 8.02 -15.40 1.20
N ILE A 243 6.88 -15.12 1.83
CA ILE A 243 5.72 -14.51 1.19
C ILE A 243 6.07 -13.12 0.65
N TYR A 244 6.72 -12.29 1.47
CA TYR A 244 7.14 -10.96 1.08
C TYR A 244 7.99 -10.97 -0.19
N TRP A 245 9.07 -11.76 -0.18
CA TRP A 245 9.96 -11.82 -1.34
C TRP A 245 9.29 -12.45 -2.57
N SER A 246 8.40 -13.43 -2.37
CA SER A 246 7.61 -14.00 -3.46
C SER A 246 6.70 -12.96 -4.12
N ILE A 247 6.07 -12.06 -3.34
CA ILE A 247 5.28 -10.95 -3.86
C ILE A 247 6.17 -9.97 -4.64
N ARG A 248 7.34 -9.61 -4.09
CA ARG A 248 8.28 -8.67 -4.72
C ARG A 248 8.78 -9.13 -6.09
N GLN A 249 8.91 -10.45 -6.31
CA GLN A 249 9.29 -10.98 -7.62
C GLN A 249 8.25 -10.67 -8.72
N LEU A 250 6.99 -10.40 -8.34
CA LEU A 250 5.88 -10.13 -9.27
C LEU A 250 5.75 -8.64 -9.65
N ASP A 251 6.62 -7.75 -9.14
CA ASP A 251 6.58 -6.29 -9.38
C ASP A 251 6.69 -5.87 -10.86
N THR A 252 7.23 -6.73 -11.72
CA THR A 252 7.64 -6.37 -13.09
C THR A 252 6.87 -7.11 -14.20
N GLY A 253 5.84 -7.89 -13.85
CA GLY A 253 5.11 -8.73 -14.81
C GLY A 253 3.68 -8.26 -15.07
N VAL A 254 3.23 -8.35 -16.34
CA VAL A 254 1.81 -8.24 -16.76
C VAL A 254 0.91 -9.22 -15.99
N GLN A 255 1.52 -10.28 -15.45
CA GLN A 255 0.87 -11.34 -14.66
C GLN A 255 0.45 -10.93 -13.24
N HIS A 256 0.78 -9.72 -12.76
CA HIS A 256 0.28 -9.25 -11.46
C HIS A 256 -1.26 -9.16 -11.43
N ALA A 257 -1.89 -8.88 -12.58
CA ALA A 257 -3.34 -8.73 -12.67
C ALA A 257 -4.10 -10.02 -12.30
N THR A 258 -3.60 -11.20 -12.70
CA THR A 258 -4.24 -12.50 -12.45
C THR A 258 -4.20 -12.92 -10.98
N MET A 259 -3.29 -12.35 -10.18
CA MET A 259 -3.12 -12.66 -8.75
C MET A 259 -3.72 -11.64 -7.78
N THR A 260 -4.43 -10.64 -8.28
CA THR A 260 -5.00 -9.54 -7.47
C THR A 260 -5.85 -10.05 -6.29
N SER A 261 -6.73 -11.03 -6.51
CA SER A 261 -7.59 -11.59 -5.44
C SER A 261 -6.78 -12.31 -4.36
N THR A 262 -5.81 -13.14 -4.77
CA THR A 262 -4.92 -13.88 -3.85
C THR A 262 -4.10 -12.93 -3.01
N MET A 263 -3.47 -11.93 -3.64
CA MET A 263 -2.68 -10.90 -2.95
C MET A 263 -3.55 -10.13 -1.96
N ARG A 264 -4.73 -9.65 -2.37
CA ARG A 264 -5.63 -8.91 -1.49
C ARG A 264 -6.05 -9.76 -0.28
N ARG A 265 -6.46 -11.02 -0.49
CA ARG A 265 -6.84 -11.94 0.60
C ARG A 265 -5.68 -12.13 1.58
N LEU A 266 -4.48 -12.39 1.07
CA LEU A 266 -3.27 -12.56 1.86
C LEU A 266 -2.94 -11.32 2.70
N GLY A 267 -3.02 -10.13 2.10
CA GLY A 267 -2.83 -8.86 2.82
C GLY A 267 -3.86 -8.63 3.91
N GLU A 268 -5.13 -8.93 3.64
CA GLU A 268 -6.22 -8.80 4.62
C GLU A 268 -6.06 -9.78 5.79
N ASP A 269 -5.66 -11.03 5.53
CA ASP A 269 -5.43 -12.05 6.55
C ASP A 269 -4.23 -11.68 7.46
N ILE A 270 -3.14 -11.16 6.87
CA ILE A 270 -1.96 -10.67 7.62
C ILE A 270 -2.32 -9.45 8.47
N PHE A 271 -3.12 -8.53 7.93
CA PHE A 271 -3.52 -7.31 8.62
C PHE A 271 -4.46 -7.58 9.81
N LYS A 272 -5.53 -8.36 9.58
CA LYS A 272 -6.54 -8.67 10.61
C LYS A 272 -6.02 -9.67 11.64
N GLY A 273 -5.07 -10.50 11.25
CA GLY A 273 -4.65 -11.67 12.01
C GLY A 273 -5.60 -12.86 11.78
N ILE A 274 -5.10 -14.04 12.08
CA ILE A 274 -5.77 -15.31 11.77
C ILE A 274 -6.36 -15.89 13.05
N VAL A 275 -7.62 -16.30 12.99
CA VAL A 275 -8.37 -16.85 14.13
C VAL A 275 -8.66 -18.33 13.89
N ILE A 276 -8.36 -19.19 14.87
CA ILE A 276 -8.90 -20.55 14.86
C ILE A 276 -10.41 -20.45 15.12
N LYS A 277 -11.24 -20.67 14.09
CA LYS A 277 -12.65 -21.00 14.33
C LYS A 277 -12.69 -22.44 14.84
N GLY A 278 -13.19 -22.64 16.06
CA GLY A 278 -13.42 -23.97 16.61
C GLY A 278 -14.22 -24.84 15.64
N ASN A 279 -13.86 -26.11 15.56
CA ASN A 279 -14.52 -27.11 14.73
C ASN A 279 -16.06 -27.08 14.95
N PRO A 280 -16.91 -27.00 13.91
CA PRO A 280 -18.37 -27.02 14.07
C PRO A 280 -18.95 -28.35 14.56
N HIS A 281 -18.12 -29.33 14.92
CA HIS A 281 -18.54 -30.68 15.33
C HIS A 281 -18.17 -31.06 16.78
N SER A 282 -18.21 -30.11 17.70
CA SER A 282 -18.21 -30.43 19.14
C SER A 282 -19.32 -29.68 19.85
N SER A 283 -20.50 -30.29 19.90
CA SER A 283 -21.51 -29.99 20.91
C SER A 283 -21.03 -30.52 22.25
N SER A 284 -20.63 -29.65 23.16
CA SER A 284 -20.76 -29.92 24.60
C SER A 284 -20.68 -28.64 25.39
N GLU A 285 -21.61 -28.51 26.32
CA GLU A 285 -21.82 -27.42 27.25
C GLU A 285 -20.66 -27.26 28.25
N GLN A 286 -20.56 -26.05 28.80
CA GLN A 286 -19.71 -25.60 29.93
C GLN A 286 -18.19 -25.46 29.70
N SER A 287 -17.73 -24.22 29.50
CA SER A 287 -16.99 -23.44 30.52
C SER A 287 -16.27 -22.22 29.91
N THR A 288 -16.45 -21.09 30.59
CA THR A 288 -15.61 -19.86 30.65
C THR A 288 -14.70 -19.54 29.45
N GLU A 289 -15.15 -18.56 28.65
CA GLU A 289 -14.30 -17.55 27.99
C GLU A 289 -12.98 -18.04 27.39
N SER A 290 -13.02 -19.07 26.53
CA SER A 290 -11.86 -19.41 25.70
C SER A 290 -11.69 -18.33 24.62
N LYS A 291 -10.88 -17.30 24.91
CA LYS A 291 -10.42 -16.33 23.90
C LYS A 291 -9.88 -17.11 22.70
N SER A 292 -10.57 -16.99 21.56
CA SER A 292 -10.12 -17.57 20.30
C SER A 292 -8.67 -17.18 20.05
N LYS A 293 -7.76 -18.15 19.92
CA LYS A 293 -6.34 -17.89 19.74
C LYS A 293 -6.14 -17.16 18.41
N LEU A 294 -5.76 -15.88 18.46
CA LEU A 294 -5.48 -15.03 17.31
C LEU A 294 -3.97 -15.04 17.05
N ALA A 295 -3.57 -15.41 15.84
CA ALA A 295 -2.21 -15.19 15.36
C ALA A 295 -2.11 -13.78 14.78
N ALA A 296 -1.45 -12.88 15.50
CA ALA A 296 -1.27 -11.49 15.09
C ALA A 296 0.10 -11.31 14.40
N PHE A 297 0.08 -10.88 13.13
CA PHE A 297 1.28 -10.57 12.35
C PHE A 297 1.53 -9.06 12.30
N PHE A 298 0.59 -8.32 11.71
CA PHE A 298 0.65 -6.86 11.63
C PHE A 298 0.66 -6.19 13.01
N LYS A 299 0.01 -6.78 14.01
CA LYS A 299 0.00 -6.28 15.40
C LYS A 299 0.97 -7.03 16.31
N SER A 300 1.96 -7.73 15.75
CA SER A 300 2.95 -8.47 16.54
C SER A 300 3.82 -7.52 17.36
N SER A 301 4.21 -7.96 18.57
CA SER A 301 5.23 -7.29 19.36
C SER A 301 6.65 -7.51 18.83
N CYS A 302 6.85 -8.52 17.99
CA CYS A 302 8.12 -8.77 17.30
C CYS A 302 8.26 -7.78 16.13
N MET A 303 9.18 -6.83 16.27
CA MET A 303 9.35 -5.74 15.31
C MET A 303 9.69 -6.24 13.89
N PRO A 304 10.67 -7.13 13.65
CA PRO A 304 10.94 -7.63 12.30
C PRO A 304 9.72 -8.29 11.62
N LEU A 305 8.94 -9.06 12.39
CA LEU A 305 7.73 -9.71 11.90
C LEU A 305 6.64 -8.67 11.55
N ARG A 306 6.40 -7.72 12.44
CA ARG A 306 5.46 -6.60 12.21
C ARG A 306 5.88 -5.76 11.00
N PHE A 307 7.17 -5.47 10.86
CA PHE A 307 7.72 -4.67 9.79
C PHE A 307 7.46 -5.31 8.43
N LEU A 308 7.85 -6.57 8.25
CA LEU A 308 7.56 -7.30 7.01
C LEU A 308 6.07 -7.43 6.73
N SER A 309 5.27 -7.71 7.76
CA SER A 309 3.81 -7.77 7.64
C SER A 309 3.23 -6.45 7.13
N THR A 310 3.76 -5.33 7.62
CA THR A 310 3.42 -3.98 7.18
C THR A 310 3.74 -3.78 5.68
N LEU A 311 4.91 -4.22 5.23
CA LEU A 311 5.29 -4.14 3.81
C LEU A 311 4.39 -5.00 2.91
N ILE A 312 4.01 -6.20 3.35
CA ILE A 312 3.07 -7.05 2.61
C ILE A 312 1.72 -6.35 2.49
N VAL A 313 1.19 -5.76 3.57
CA VAL A 313 -0.07 -5.02 3.54
C VAL A 313 0.01 -3.85 2.57
N LEU A 314 1.06 -3.03 2.66
CA LEU A 314 1.29 -1.91 1.73
C LEU A 314 1.34 -2.37 0.27
N LYS A 315 1.86 -3.57 0.01
CA LYS A 315 2.01 -4.08 -1.35
C LYS A 315 0.74 -4.73 -1.92
N THR A 316 -0.14 -5.25 -1.06
CA THR A 316 -1.22 -6.15 -1.49
C THR A 316 -2.62 -5.61 -1.27
N VAL A 317 -2.80 -4.64 -0.36
CA VAL A 317 -4.11 -4.07 -0.02
C VAL A 317 -4.29 -2.71 -0.68
N THR A 318 -5.52 -2.37 -1.06
CA THR A 318 -5.88 -1.07 -1.65
C THR A 318 -6.79 -0.22 -0.77
N GLN A 319 -7.35 -0.79 0.31
CA GLN A 319 -8.22 -0.09 1.25
C GLN A 319 -7.45 1.01 1.99
N VAL A 320 -7.93 2.26 1.90
CA VAL A 320 -7.23 3.45 2.41
C VAL A 320 -6.98 3.36 3.92
N ASP A 321 -7.93 2.87 4.70
CA ASP A 321 -7.79 2.77 6.16
C ASP A 321 -6.70 1.77 6.59
N TYR A 322 -6.49 0.72 5.80
CA TYR A 322 -5.47 -0.30 6.08
C TYR A 322 -4.10 0.24 5.67
N LEU A 323 -4.02 0.93 4.53
CA LEU A 323 -2.81 1.58 4.05
C LEU A 323 -2.36 2.68 5.02
N ALA A 324 -3.27 3.51 5.52
CA ALA A 324 -2.95 4.54 6.51
C ALA A 324 -2.36 3.94 7.78
N GLN A 325 -3.00 2.89 8.35
CA GLN A 325 -2.48 2.18 9.52
C GLN A 325 -1.13 1.51 9.25
N ALA A 326 -0.93 0.94 8.06
CA ALA A 326 0.34 0.35 7.67
C ALA A 326 1.45 1.39 7.58
N PHE A 327 1.19 2.56 6.99
CA PHE A 327 2.16 3.65 6.96
C PHE A 327 2.46 4.21 8.36
N ASP A 328 1.47 4.31 9.25
CA ASP A 328 1.69 4.73 10.64
C ASP A 328 2.55 3.72 11.42
N SER A 329 2.31 2.42 11.22
CA SER A 329 3.15 1.35 11.79
C SER A 329 4.58 1.45 11.26
N LEU A 330 4.75 1.60 9.94
CA LEU A 330 6.06 1.76 9.32
C LEU A 330 6.79 2.99 9.87
N ARG A 331 6.15 4.15 9.90
CA ARG A 331 6.72 5.40 10.42
C ARG A 331 7.15 5.26 11.88
N THR A 332 6.39 4.53 12.68
CA THR A 332 6.75 4.24 14.08
C THR A 332 8.01 3.42 14.16
N ASP A 333 8.12 2.38 13.35
CA ASP A 333 9.27 1.47 13.33
C ASP A 333 10.54 2.17 12.77
N LEU A 334 10.40 3.07 11.79
CA LEU A 334 11.53 3.84 11.23
C LEU A 334 12.15 4.88 12.17
N LYS A 335 11.58 5.07 13.37
CA LYS A 335 12.22 5.90 14.42
C LYS A 335 13.42 5.21 15.06
N THR A 336 13.56 3.89 14.91
CA THR A 336 14.69 3.13 15.46
C THR A 336 15.68 2.77 14.37
N ASP A 337 16.95 2.62 14.73
CA ASP A 337 17.99 2.21 13.77
C ASP A 337 17.78 0.79 13.25
N GLU A 338 17.21 -0.11 14.06
CA GLU A 338 16.78 -1.43 13.62
C GLU A 338 15.73 -1.33 12.50
N GLY A 339 14.75 -0.43 12.63
CA GLY A 339 13.73 -0.23 11.60
C GLY A 339 14.29 0.33 10.31
N LYS A 340 15.25 1.26 10.41
CA LYS A 340 15.98 1.78 9.25
C LYS A 340 16.83 0.70 8.58
N ALA A 341 17.46 -0.19 9.34
CA ALA A 341 18.19 -1.33 8.81
C ALA A 341 17.25 -2.31 8.07
N LEU A 342 16.10 -2.65 8.65
CA LEU A 342 15.07 -3.47 7.99
C LEU A 342 14.53 -2.81 6.72
N PHE A 343 14.37 -1.48 6.72
CA PHE A 343 13.94 -0.73 5.53
C PHE A 343 14.87 -0.97 4.33
N LEU A 344 16.18 -0.99 4.59
CA LEU A 344 17.23 -1.23 3.60
C LEU A 344 17.32 -2.72 3.24
N GLU A 345 17.34 -3.62 4.23
CA GLU A 345 17.40 -5.08 4.03
C GLU A 345 16.28 -5.56 3.10
N TYR A 346 15.05 -5.07 3.33
CA TYR A 346 13.89 -5.45 2.55
C TYR A 346 13.66 -4.56 1.33
N GLN A 347 14.55 -3.63 0.99
CA GLN A 347 14.46 -2.77 -0.19
C GLN A 347 13.09 -2.07 -0.28
N CYS A 348 12.74 -1.26 0.71
CA CYS A 348 11.37 -0.72 0.82
C CYS A 348 11.05 0.40 -0.18
N VAL A 349 12.05 1.09 -0.74
CA VAL A 349 11.85 2.26 -1.62
C VAL A 349 10.81 2.01 -2.73
N PRO A 350 10.87 0.93 -3.54
CA PRO A 350 9.89 0.70 -4.61
C PRO A 350 8.44 0.52 -4.09
N ILE A 351 8.27 -0.02 -2.88
CA ILE A 351 6.95 -0.17 -2.26
C ILE A 351 6.38 1.22 -1.95
N ILE A 352 7.17 2.08 -1.33
CA ILE A 352 6.74 3.44 -0.97
C ILE A 352 6.44 4.26 -2.23
N LEU A 353 7.29 4.16 -3.27
CA LEU A 353 7.08 4.82 -4.55
C LEU A 353 5.73 4.48 -5.20
N SER A 354 5.25 3.24 -5.05
CA SER A 354 3.96 2.81 -5.61
C SER A 354 2.74 3.53 -5.01
N HIS A 355 2.93 4.20 -3.86
CA HIS A 355 1.92 4.99 -3.14
C HIS A 355 2.11 6.51 -3.27
N LEU A 356 3.19 6.98 -3.90
CA LEU A 356 3.41 8.39 -4.14
C LEU A 356 2.57 8.90 -5.33
N LYS A 357 1.25 8.98 -5.12
CA LYS A 357 0.27 9.38 -6.14
C LYS A 357 -0.48 10.65 -5.73
N VAL A 358 -0.57 11.60 -6.65
CA VAL A 358 -1.31 12.88 -6.47
C VAL A 358 -2.80 12.64 -6.19
N SER A 359 -3.38 11.56 -6.74
CA SER A 359 -4.78 11.19 -6.54
C SER A 359 -5.16 10.91 -5.08
N SER A 360 -4.19 10.58 -4.22
CA SER A 360 -4.40 10.23 -2.82
C SER A 360 -3.51 11.08 -1.91
N ARG A 361 -3.78 12.39 -1.85
CA ARG A 361 -2.98 13.37 -1.09
C ARG A 361 -2.68 12.99 0.36
N GLY A 362 -3.66 12.44 1.08
CA GLY A 362 -3.48 11.97 2.46
C GLY A 362 -2.41 10.88 2.56
N LEU A 363 -2.55 9.80 1.78
CA LEU A 363 -1.57 8.71 1.73
C LEU A 363 -0.21 9.16 1.20
N LEU A 364 -0.18 10.07 0.21
CA LEU A 364 1.04 10.65 -0.32
C LEU A 364 1.84 11.36 0.79
N SER A 365 1.18 12.17 1.62
CA SER A 365 1.83 12.87 2.73
C SER A 365 2.42 11.92 3.76
N ILE A 366 1.68 10.86 4.14
CA ILE A 366 2.14 9.87 5.13
C ILE A 366 3.27 8.99 4.56
N ALA A 367 3.21 8.64 3.27
CA ALA A 367 4.27 7.89 2.58
C ALA A 367 5.59 8.69 2.54
N LEU A 368 5.50 10.01 2.27
CA LEU A 368 6.65 10.91 2.34
C LEU A 368 7.21 11.03 3.75
N ASP A 369 6.36 11.03 4.79
CA ASP A 369 6.84 11.01 6.19
C ASP A 369 7.72 9.79 6.47
N GLY A 370 7.35 8.62 5.93
CA GLY A 370 8.17 7.41 6.03
C GLY A 370 9.55 7.57 5.37
N LEU A 371 9.62 8.15 4.17
CA LEU A 371 10.90 8.44 3.51
C LEU A 371 11.72 9.48 4.26
N LEU A 372 11.07 10.49 4.84
CA LEU A 372 11.75 11.51 5.63
C LEU A 372 12.37 10.94 6.91
N GLN A 373 11.76 9.93 7.53
CA GLN A 373 12.39 9.27 8.69
C GLN A 373 13.72 8.63 8.33
N MET A 374 13.88 8.11 7.12
CA MET A 374 15.16 7.59 6.62
C MET A 374 16.22 8.68 6.36
N THR A 375 15.83 9.96 6.38
CA THR A 375 16.76 11.10 6.21
C THR A 375 17.24 11.70 7.53
N THR A 376 16.68 11.26 8.66
CA THR A 376 17.14 11.62 10.01
C THR A 376 18.53 11.07 10.26
N GLU A 377 19.34 11.77 11.06
CA GLU A 377 20.74 11.42 11.29
C GLU A 377 20.90 9.97 11.81
N SER A 378 21.52 9.11 10.99
CA SER A 378 21.98 7.76 11.34
C SER A 378 22.86 7.20 10.22
N ASP A 379 23.51 6.06 10.47
CA ASP A 379 24.35 5.36 9.50
C ASP A 379 23.57 4.83 8.27
N SER A 380 22.23 4.81 8.37
CA SER A 380 21.34 4.34 7.30
C SER A 380 21.07 5.40 6.23
N VAL A 381 21.40 6.67 6.46
CA VAL A 381 21.08 7.77 5.52
C VAL A 381 21.78 7.57 4.18
N GLN A 382 23.07 7.25 4.18
CA GLN A 382 23.83 7.09 2.94
C GLN A 382 23.35 5.89 2.11
N PRO A 383 23.21 4.67 2.67
CA PRO A 383 22.59 3.55 1.95
C PRO A 383 21.16 3.83 1.47
N PHE A 384 20.38 4.62 2.22
CA PHE A 384 19.04 5.03 1.79
C PHE A 384 19.07 5.95 0.57
N LEU A 385 19.97 6.94 0.55
CA LEU A 385 20.11 7.83 -0.59
C LEU A 385 20.62 7.07 -1.82
N GLU A 386 21.50 6.10 -1.65
CA GLU A 386 21.91 5.18 -2.72
C GLU A 386 20.72 4.35 -3.23
N ALA A 387 19.88 3.81 -2.34
CA ALA A 387 18.66 3.10 -2.72
C ALA A 387 17.65 3.99 -3.46
N CYS A 388 17.66 5.31 -3.23
CA CYS A 388 16.84 6.28 -3.98
C CYS A 388 17.50 6.78 -5.28
N SER A 389 18.77 6.48 -5.51
CA SER A 389 19.56 6.97 -6.66
C SER A 389 19.33 6.12 -7.92
N ASN A 390 18.07 5.99 -8.34
CA ASN A 390 17.65 5.20 -9.50
C ASN A 390 16.55 5.90 -10.32
N GLU A 391 16.32 5.43 -11.55
CA GLU A 391 15.34 6.04 -12.45
C GLU A 391 13.91 6.08 -11.90
N SER A 392 13.45 5.02 -11.24
CA SER A 392 12.07 4.90 -10.75
C SER A 392 11.76 6.00 -9.74
N PHE A 393 12.71 6.26 -8.83
CA PHE A 393 12.58 7.33 -7.84
C PHE A 393 12.47 8.71 -8.51
N PHE A 394 13.43 9.04 -9.39
CA PHE A 394 13.49 10.35 -10.04
C PHE A 394 12.31 10.59 -10.99
N ARG A 395 11.87 9.55 -11.71
CA ARG A 395 10.65 9.57 -12.53
C ARG A 395 9.42 9.87 -11.67
N THR A 396 9.31 9.25 -10.51
CA THR A 396 8.20 9.49 -9.57
C THR A 396 8.21 10.92 -9.06
N CYS A 397 9.37 11.46 -8.63
CA CYS A 397 9.51 12.86 -8.23
C CYS A 397 9.12 13.82 -9.36
N SER A 398 9.53 13.53 -10.59
CA SER A 398 9.21 14.34 -11.77
C SER A 398 7.70 14.38 -12.04
N LEU A 399 7.02 13.24 -11.92
CA LEU A 399 5.57 13.16 -12.04
C LEU A 399 4.84 13.96 -10.94
N LEU A 400 5.33 13.93 -9.70
CA LEU A 400 4.77 14.71 -8.60
C LEU A 400 4.94 16.21 -8.82
N LEU A 401 6.14 16.67 -9.20
CA LEU A 401 6.44 18.10 -9.38
C LEU A 401 5.71 18.73 -10.58
N ARG A 402 5.35 17.94 -11.59
CA ARG A 402 4.52 18.43 -12.71
C ARG A 402 3.07 18.72 -12.31
N SER A 403 2.61 18.22 -11.17
CA SER A 403 1.22 18.41 -10.75
C SER A 403 1.02 19.77 -10.07
N SER A 404 0.23 20.65 -10.70
CA SER A 404 -0.18 21.95 -10.14
C SER A 404 -1.06 21.85 -8.88
N LYS A 405 -1.51 20.65 -8.50
CA LYS A 405 -2.39 20.40 -7.34
C LYS A 405 -1.64 19.98 -6.06
N LEU A 406 -0.30 19.99 -6.08
CA LEU A 406 0.50 19.60 -4.93
C LEU A 406 0.45 20.69 -3.86
N ASP A 407 0.15 20.31 -2.62
CA ASP A 407 0.19 21.23 -1.48
C ASP A 407 1.64 21.61 -1.12
N THR A 408 1.85 22.85 -0.63
CA THR A 408 3.16 23.37 -0.23
C THR A 408 3.87 22.47 0.78
N GLN A 409 3.15 21.88 1.76
CA GLN A 409 3.76 21.00 2.76
C GLN A 409 4.27 19.70 2.14
N ILE A 410 3.53 19.12 1.19
CA ILE A 410 3.96 17.92 0.47
C ILE A 410 5.20 18.23 -0.38
N LEU A 411 5.20 19.41 -1.00
CA LEU A 411 6.31 19.89 -1.80
C LEU A 411 7.59 20.06 -0.97
N GLU A 412 7.47 20.67 0.22
CA GLU A 412 8.58 20.80 1.17
C GLU A 412 9.17 19.43 1.53
N LYS A 413 8.33 18.46 1.90
CA LYS A 413 8.78 17.09 2.23
C LYS A 413 9.55 16.45 1.07
N LEU A 414 9.05 16.59 -0.16
CA LEU A 414 9.71 16.08 -1.36
C LEU A 414 11.06 16.79 -1.61
N CYS A 415 11.09 18.12 -1.47
CA CYS A 415 12.27 18.93 -1.68
C CYS A 415 13.39 18.63 -0.66
N VAL A 416 13.08 18.26 0.59
CA VAL A 416 14.10 17.82 1.56
C VAL A 416 14.85 16.58 1.06
N ILE A 417 14.14 15.60 0.50
CA ILE A 417 14.77 14.38 -0.02
C ILE A 417 15.58 14.70 -1.28
N LEU A 418 15.01 15.48 -2.21
CA LEU A 418 15.70 15.93 -3.42
C LEU A 418 16.94 16.78 -3.11
N GLN A 419 16.90 17.60 -2.06
CA GLN A 419 18.05 18.37 -1.58
C GLN A 419 19.20 17.44 -1.19
N LYS A 420 18.94 16.38 -0.41
CA LYS A 420 19.97 15.40 -0.05
C LYS A 420 20.50 14.66 -1.28
N LEU A 421 19.61 14.24 -2.19
CA LEU A 421 20.01 13.56 -3.44
C LEU A 421 20.82 14.45 -4.38
N SER A 422 20.58 15.77 -4.39
CA SER A 422 21.32 16.73 -5.24
C SER A 422 22.80 16.87 -4.86
N ARG A 423 23.18 16.49 -3.64
CA ARG A 423 24.57 16.50 -3.17
C ARG A 423 25.40 15.35 -3.78
N ILE A 424 24.75 14.29 -4.25
CA ILE A 424 25.39 13.12 -4.83
C ILE A 424 25.75 13.42 -6.28
N LYS A 425 27.05 13.45 -6.61
CA LYS A 425 27.54 13.85 -7.94
C LYS A 425 26.99 12.99 -9.07
N SER A 426 26.87 11.67 -8.88
CA SER A 426 26.34 10.75 -9.89
C SER A 426 24.86 11.01 -10.22
N ASN A 427 24.09 11.61 -9.30
CA ASN A 427 22.67 11.87 -9.50
C ASN A 427 22.39 13.09 -10.40
N LYS A 428 23.38 13.93 -10.71
CA LYS A 428 23.18 15.09 -11.59
C LYS A 428 22.56 14.70 -12.94
N LYS A 429 23.02 13.59 -13.52
CA LYS A 429 22.45 13.03 -14.76
C LYS A 429 20.98 12.65 -14.62
N MET A 430 20.55 12.15 -13.47
CA MET A 430 19.14 11.83 -13.21
C MET A 430 18.29 13.11 -13.08
N PHE A 431 18.80 14.16 -12.43
CA PHE A 431 18.13 15.47 -12.38
C PHE A 431 17.95 16.09 -13.78
N GLU A 432 18.92 15.86 -14.67
CA GLU A 432 18.87 16.28 -16.07
C GLU A 432 17.87 15.44 -16.88
N MET A 433 18.03 14.11 -16.85
CA MET A 433 17.21 13.16 -17.62
C MET A 433 15.72 13.29 -17.32
N PHE A 434 15.34 13.55 -16.07
CA PHE A 434 13.95 13.73 -15.67
C PHE A 434 13.50 15.19 -15.61
N THR A 435 14.30 16.13 -16.15
CA THR A 435 14.02 17.58 -16.22
C THR A 435 13.70 18.23 -14.85
N LEU A 436 14.14 17.60 -13.75
CA LEU A 436 13.85 18.07 -12.40
C LEU A 436 14.48 19.44 -12.13
N HIS A 437 15.66 19.68 -12.68
CA HIS A 437 16.37 20.95 -12.53
C HIS A 437 15.53 22.14 -13.06
N GLN A 438 14.88 22.00 -14.22
CA GLN A 438 14.00 23.03 -14.79
C GLN A 438 12.74 23.22 -13.93
N MET A 439 12.11 22.13 -13.49
CA MET A 439 10.93 22.21 -12.63
C MET A 439 11.23 22.93 -11.31
N ILE A 440 12.39 22.64 -10.72
CA ILE A 440 12.84 23.26 -9.46
C ILE A 440 13.17 24.74 -9.66
N GLN A 441 13.76 25.13 -10.81
CA GLN A 441 13.97 26.54 -11.14
C GLN A 441 12.65 27.30 -11.29
N GLU A 442 11.67 26.72 -11.98
CA GLU A 442 10.37 27.34 -12.15
C GLU A 442 9.60 27.44 -10.82
N LEU A 443 9.68 26.39 -10.02
CA LEU A 443 9.10 26.38 -8.69
C LEU A 443 9.75 27.43 -7.79
N HIS A 444 11.06 27.60 -7.85
CA HIS A 444 11.77 28.64 -7.10
C HIS A 444 11.33 30.06 -7.51
N ARG A 445 10.98 30.29 -8.78
CA ARG A 445 10.48 31.59 -9.27
C ARG A 445 9.05 31.90 -8.84
N THR A 446 8.22 30.85 -8.72
CA THR A 446 6.77 30.99 -8.51
C THR A 446 6.33 30.79 -7.05
N THR A 447 7.21 30.26 -6.20
CA THR A 447 6.92 30.04 -4.76
C THR A 447 6.84 31.38 -4.01
N ASN A 448 5.83 31.53 -3.14
CA ASN A 448 5.72 32.68 -2.24
C ASN A 448 6.95 32.74 -1.31
N PRO A 449 7.69 33.87 -1.25
CA PRO A 449 8.81 34.07 -0.33
C PRO A 449 8.53 33.78 1.15
N ASP A 450 7.27 33.85 1.59
CA ASP A 450 6.86 33.51 2.97
C ASP A 450 7.07 32.02 3.31
N HIS A 451 7.17 31.15 2.30
CA HIS A 451 7.49 29.73 2.49
C HIS A 451 9.00 29.52 2.61
N VAL A 452 9.58 30.08 3.68
CA VAL A 452 11.04 30.15 3.91
C VAL A 452 11.71 28.77 3.82
N PHE A 453 11.10 27.73 4.41
CA PHE A 453 11.68 26.39 4.42
C PHE A 453 11.74 25.78 3.01
N LEU A 454 10.68 25.90 2.23
CA LEU A 454 10.67 25.50 0.83
C LEU A 454 11.74 26.25 0.03
N CYS A 455 11.79 27.59 0.16
CA CYS A 455 12.78 28.43 -0.53
C CYS A 455 14.23 28.02 -0.20
N ILE A 456 14.54 27.69 1.06
CA ILE A 456 15.87 27.23 1.47
C ILE A 456 16.23 25.90 0.78
N ASN A 457 15.31 24.95 0.72
CA ASN A 457 15.54 23.66 0.08
C ASN A 457 15.75 23.82 -1.43
N LEU A 458 14.92 24.62 -2.10
CA LEU A 458 15.05 24.90 -3.53
C LEU A 458 16.39 25.56 -3.87
N ASN A 459 16.78 26.59 -3.10
CA ASN A 459 18.08 27.25 -3.26
C ASN A 459 19.25 26.27 -3.09
N SER A 460 19.18 25.42 -2.06
CA SER A 460 20.20 24.40 -1.81
C SER A 460 20.32 23.40 -2.97
N ILE A 461 19.20 22.96 -3.55
CA ILE A 461 19.22 22.07 -4.71
C ILE A 461 19.88 22.76 -5.91
N LEU A 462 19.46 23.98 -6.23
CA LEU A 462 20.03 24.75 -7.35
C LEU A 462 21.52 25.00 -7.18
N LEU A 463 21.97 25.29 -5.96
CA LEU A 463 23.39 25.44 -5.64
C LEU A 463 24.17 24.15 -5.87
N ASN A 464 23.69 23.00 -5.36
CA ASN A 464 24.35 21.70 -5.51
C ASN A 464 24.44 21.26 -6.98
N LEU A 465 23.43 21.59 -7.77
CA LEU A 465 23.41 21.33 -9.21
C LEU A 465 24.31 22.30 -10.01
N GLY A 466 24.76 23.41 -9.41
CA GLY A 466 25.56 24.43 -10.10
C GLY A 466 24.74 25.38 -10.97
N LEU A 467 23.44 25.52 -10.66
CA LEU A 467 22.46 26.30 -11.42
C LEU A 467 22.03 27.59 -10.71
N SER A 468 22.59 27.87 -9.54
CA SER A 468 22.41 29.17 -8.90
C SER A 468 23.11 30.23 -9.75
N ARG A 469 22.38 31.30 -10.12
CA ARG A 469 23.03 32.49 -10.67
C ARG A 469 23.99 32.99 -9.60
N SER A 470 25.27 33.00 -9.92
CA SER A 470 26.25 33.84 -9.26
C SER A 470 25.74 35.28 -9.35
N ASN A 471 25.03 35.74 -8.32
CA ASN A 471 25.06 37.14 -7.96
C ASN A 471 26.45 37.41 -7.37
N SER A 472 27.49 37.29 -8.21
CA SER A 472 28.71 38.01 -7.97
C SER A 472 28.33 39.48 -8.12
N LEU A 473 28.10 40.14 -6.98
CA LEU A 473 28.38 41.55 -6.86
C LEU A 473 29.83 41.73 -7.30
N THR A 474 30.05 41.95 -8.59
CA THR A 474 31.11 42.85 -9.02
C THR A 474 30.75 44.18 -8.40
N SER A 475 31.40 44.49 -7.29
CA SER A 475 31.49 45.84 -6.75
C SER A 475 32.01 46.73 -7.87
N SER A 476 31.10 47.37 -8.60
CA SER A 476 31.39 48.57 -9.36
C SER A 476 31.69 49.68 -8.34
N LEU A 477 32.88 49.65 -7.74
CA LEU A 477 33.52 50.88 -7.29
C LEU A 477 34.11 51.54 -8.54
N SER A 478 33.23 52.26 -9.23
CA SER A 478 33.58 53.30 -10.17
C SER A 478 32.99 54.61 -9.66
N THR A 479 33.55 55.12 -8.56
CA THR A 479 33.53 56.53 -8.19
C THR A 479 34.82 57.11 -8.79
N SER A 480 34.84 57.86 -9.90
CA SER A 480 34.31 59.21 -10.08
C SER A 480 34.34 60.05 -8.79
N HIS A 481 35.54 60.49 -8.41
CA HIS A 481 35.90 61.89 -8.22
C HIS A 481 37.43 62.06 -8.17
#